data_AF-A0A0C3P8Y8-F1
#
_entry.id   AF-A0A0C3P8Y8-F1
#
_cell.length_a   1.000
_cell.length_b   1.000
_cell.length_c   1.000
_cell.angle_alpha   90.00
_cell.angle_beta   90.00
_cell.angle_gamma   90.00
#
_symmetry.space_group_name_H-M   'P 1'
#
loop_
_entity.id
_entity.type
_entity.pdbx_description
1 polymer ?
#
loop_
_entity_poly.entity_id
_entity_poly.type
_entity_poly.pdbx_seq_one_letter_code
_entity_poly.pdbx_strand_id
1 'polypeptide(L)'
;TFDPDAMVSSNLLTRPAEYAIKKIESFKFVHMWYFTREGLQEAVCTVRCLEENDTLAITQAGKGNVTLWAANSLTASKNAKPDHNLSFAEYMYAKNHFLTCIENVGWGNKLVGAFNWFFHRLDNHRWRDRGDRRECALLHYASKVRQDWHDKAVHNQAYNIGVINKELLADIGRELDTKDVQ
;
A
#
# COMPACT_ATOMS: atom_id res chain seq x y z
N THR A 1 26.17 2.99 -24.45
CA THR A 1 26.47 2.14 -25.62
C THR A 1 25.24 1.29 -25.88
N PHE A 2 24.79 1.19 -27.14
CA PHE A 2 23.68 0.34 -27.52
C PHE A 2 24.12 -1.13 -27.45
N ASP A 3 23.35 -1.97 -26.75
CA ASP A 3 23.57 -3.42 -26.69
C ASP A 3 22.52 -4.10 -27.60
N PRO A 4 22.91 -4.67 -28.75
CA PRO A 4 22.00 -5.31 -29.68
C PRO A 4 21.41 -6.63 -29.16
N ASP A 5 22.03 -7.21 -28.12
CA ASP A 5 21.63 -8.50 -27.54
C ASP A 5 20.82 -8.33 -26.24
N ALA A 6 20.78 -7.11 -25.70
CA ALA A 6 19.96 -6.79 -24.54
C ALA A 6 18.46 -6.81 -24.89
N MET A 7 17.72 -7.71 -24.25
CA MET A 7 16.25 -7.65 -24.23
C MET A 7 15.76 -6.64 -23.21
N VAL A 8 14.56 -6.12 -23.44
CA VAL A 8 13.82 -5.32 -22.46
C VAL A 8 13.77 -6.07 -21.12
N SER A 9 14.03 -5.37 -20.01
CA SER A 9 13.91 -5.98 -18.69
C SER A 9 12.50 -6.56 -18.52
N SER A 10 12.41 -7.76 -17.96
CA SER A 10 11.13 -8.40 -17.61
C SER A 10 10.30 -7.54 -16.65
N ASN A 11 10.92 -6.56 -15.98
CA ASN A 11 10.29 -5.60 -15.09
C ASN A 11 10.27 -4.20 -15.74
N LEU A 12 9.44 -4.03 -16.76
CA LEU A 12 9.09 -2.70 -17.26
C LEU A 12 8.39 -1.92 -16.14
N LEU A 13 9.13 -1.01 -15.48
CA LEU A 13 8.72 0.06 -14.56
C LEU A 13 7.27 -0.07 -14.03
N THR A 14 7.03 -1.08 -13.21
CA THR A 14 5.84 -1.19 -12.36
C THR A 14 6.28 -1.11 -10.90
N ARG A 15 7.16 -0.14 -10.63
CA ARG A 15 7.68 0.12 -9.29
C ARG A 15 6.75 1.13 -8.59
N PRO A 16 6.26 0.84 -7.38
CA PRO A 16 5.56 1.82 -6.56
C PRO A 16 6.41 3.07 -6.31
N ALA A 17 5.77 4.18 -5.95
CA ALA A 17 6.47 5.40 -5.58
C ALA A 17 7.51 5.14 -4.47
N GLU A 18 8.69 5.77 -4.57
CA GLU A 18 9.77 5.57 -3.59
C GLU A 18 9.31 5.88 -2.15
N TYR A 19 8.50 6.92 -1.97
CA TYR A 19 7.83 7.22 -0.71
C TYR A 19 7.14 5.99 -0.08
N ALA A 20 6.41 5.21 -0.88
CA ALA A 20 5.71 4.03 -0.40
C ALA A 20 6.68 2.91 -0.01
N ILE A 21 7.75 2.72 -0.80
CA ILE A 21 8.79 1.73 -0.53
C ILE A 21 9.51 2.07 0.79
N LYS A 22 9.94 3.33 0.98
CA LYS A 22 10.60 3.79 2.22
C LYS A 22 9.72 3.63 3.45
N LYS A 23 8.41 3.83 3.32
CA LYS A 23 7.48 3.55 4.41
C LYS A 23 7.41 2.06 4.72
N ILE A 24 7.32 1.20 3.72
CA ILE A 24 7.32 -0.26 3.91
C ILE A 24 8.63 -0.75 4.53
N GLU A 25 9.80 -0.29 4.06
CA GLU A 25 11.11 -0.61 4.67
C GLU A 25 11.15 -0.24 6.16
N SER A 26 10.47 0.83 6.54
CA SER A 26 10.38 1.32 7.92
C SER A 26 9.21 0.75 8.73
N PHE A 27 8.48 -0.24 8.21
CA PHE A 27 7.24 -0.77 8.80
C PHE A 27 6.19 0.30 9.12
N LYS A 28 6.18 1.43 8.40
CA LYS A 28 5.22 2.51 8.55
C LYS A 28 4.00 2.32 7.66
N PHE A 29 2.85 2.80 8.13
CA PHE A 29 1.61 2.74 7.38
C PHE A 29 1.69 3.52 6.06
N VAL A 30 1.31 2.85 4.97
CA VAL A 30 1.14 3.41 3.63
C VAL A 30 -0.22 2.99 3.07
N HIS A 31 -0.89 3.92 2.39
CA HIS A 31 -2.15 3.67 1.72
C HIS A 31 -2.00 2.70 0.55
N MET A 32 -3.01 1.88 0.32
CA MET A 32 -3.02 0.91 -0.79
C MET A 32 -3.07 1.59 -2.16
N TRP A 33 -3.50 2.85 -2.23
CA TRP A 33 -3.53 3.64 -3.46
C TRP A 33 -2.18 3.67 -4.20
N TYR A 34 -1.04 3.70 -3.49
CA TYR A 34 0.30 3.70 -4.11
C TYR A 34 0.61 2.42 -4.91
N PHE A 35 -0.20 1.38 -4.73
CA PHE A 35 -0.07 0.08 -5.37
C PHE A 35 -1.21 -0.16 -6.39
N THR A 36 -2.13 0.80 -6.58
CA THR A 36 -3.14 0.72 -7.63
C THR A 36 -2.54 1.09 -8.99
N ARG A 37 -3.30 0.86 -10.08
CA ARG A 37 -2.84 1.21 -11.43
C ARG A 37 -2.53 2.71 -11.54
N GLU A 38 -3.37 3.55 -10.94
CA GLU A 38 -3.21 5.00 -10.90
C GLU A 38 -1.95 5.40 -10.12
N GLY A 39 -1.74 4.83 -8.93
CA GLY A 39 -0.56 5.12 -8.12
C GLY A 39 0.74 4.66 -8.78
N LEU A 40 0.73 3.49 -9.45
CA LEU A 40 1.87 2.98 -10.20
C LEU A 40 2.16 3.86 -11.43
N GLN A 41 1.14 4.27 -12.18
CA GLN A 41 1.31 5.18 -13.31
C GLN A 41 1.87 6.54 -12.88
N GLU A 42 1.39 7.08 -11.75
CA GLU A 42 1.93 8.33 -11.21
C GLU A 42 3.40 8.19 -10.82
N ALA A 43 3.80 7.06 -10.22
CA ALA A 43 5.18 6.79 -9.89
C ALA A 43 6.07 6.77 -11.15
N VAL A 44 5.62 6.13 -12.22
CA VAL A 44 6.34 6.09 -13.51
C VAL A 44 6.44 7.48 -14.13
N CYS A 45 5.34 8.25 -14.16
CA CYS A 45 5.36 9.62 -14.68
C CYS A 45 6.32 10.51 -13.87
N THR A 46 6.33 10.36 -12.54
CA THR A 46 7.25 11.08 -11.67
C THR A 46 8.70 10.76 -12.03
N VAL A 47 9.06 9.48 -12.24
CA VAL A 47 10.41 9.08 -12.67
C VAL A 47 10.77 9.65 -14.04
N ARG A 48 9.86 9.60 -15.02
CA ARG A 48 10.12 10.11 -16.37
C ARG A 48 10.29 11.63 -16.39
N CYS A 49 9.44 12.37 -15.68
CA CYS A 49 9.59 13.83 -15.57
C CYS A 49 10.90 14.23 -14.88
N LEU A 50 11.52 13.34 -14.09
CA LEU A 50 12.83 13.59 -13.47
C LEU A 50 13.99 13.44 -14.44
N GLU A 51 13.93 12.45 -15.34
CA GLU A 51 14.92 12.29 -16.42
C GLU A 51 14.94 13.51 -17.35
N GLU A 52 13.83 14.26 -17.41
CA GLU A 52 13.67 15.44 -18.27
C GLU A 52 13.97 16.78 -17.57
N ASN A 53 13.91 16.90 -16.23
CA ASN A 53 13.91 18.21 -15.53
C ASN A 53 15.06 18.48 -14.52
N ASP A 54 16.13 17.68 -14.48
CA ASP A 54 17.41 17.92 -13.74
C ASP A 54 17.30 18.42 -12.28
N THR A 55 16.16 18.24 -11.60
CA THR A 55 15.91 18.75 -10.25
C THR A 55 16.06 17.64 -9.24
N LEU A 56 17.24 17.57 -8.63
CA LEU A 56 17.61 16.55 -7.64
C LEU A 56 17.65 17.16 -6.23
N ALA A 57 17.06 16.46 -5.26
CA ALA A 57 17.21 16.73 -3.84
C ALA A 57 18.26 15.80 -3.22
N ILE A 58 19.03 16.35 -2.30
CA ILE A 58 20.08 15.63 -1.59
C ILE A 58 19.53 15.23 -0.23
N THR A 59 19.55 13.93 0.09
CA THR A 59 19.21 13.43 1.43
C THR A 59 20.38 12.64 2.03
N GLN A 60 20.57 12.77 3.34
CA GLN A 60 21.63 12.08 4.06
C GLN A 60 21.15 10.67 4.46
N ALA A 61 21.77 9.65 3.88
CA ALA A 61 21.51 8.26 4.20
C ALA A 61 22.53 7.75 5.24
N GLY A 62 22.34 8.10 6.51
CA GLY A 62 23.19 7.62 7.62
C GLY A 62 24.65 8.08 7.54
N LYS A 63 25.52 7.47 8.37
CA LYS A 63 26.93 7.87 8.57
C LYS A 63 27.72 7.83 7.25
N GLY A 64 27.85 9.00 6.62
CA GLY A 64 28.78 9.26 5.52
C GLY A 64 28.23 9.11 4.10
N ASN A 65 27.01 8.60 3.93
CA ASN A 65 26.46 8.35 2.59
C ASN A 65 25.38 9.39 2.24
N VAL A 66 25.47 9.93 1.03
CA VAL A 66 24.50 10.88 0.48
C VAL A 66 23.78 10.18 -0.66
N THR A 67 22.44 10.20 -0.64
CA THR A 67 21.63 9.64 -1.72
C THR A 67 20.81 10.76 -2.35
N LEU A 68 20.93 10.89 -3.67
CA LEU A 68 20.09 11.80 -4.46
C LEU A 68 18.72 11.17 -4.70
N TRP A 69 17.66 11.91 -4.37
CA TRP A 69 16.28 11.59 -4.69
C TRP A 69 15.62 12.83 -5.27
N ALA A 70 14.48 12.71 -5.94
CA ALA A 70 13.69 13.90 -6.21
C ALA A 70 13.17 14.50 -4.91
N ALA A 71 13.10 15.84 -4.81
CA ALA A 71 12.48 16.52 -3.67
C ALA A 71 11.07 15.97 -3.40
N ASN A 72 10.37 15.56 -4.46
CA ASN A 72 8.97 15.15 -4.42
C ASN A 72 8.79 13.63 -4.29
N SER A 73 9.78 12.79 -4.67
CA SER A 73 9.62 11.32 -4.69
C SER A 73 9.55 10.71 -3.29
N LEU A 74 9.97 11.46 -2.28
CA LEU A 74 9.91 11.10 -0.86
C LEU A 74 8.72 11.76 -0.15
N THR A 75 7.88 12.51 -0.84
CA THR A 75 6.69 13.14 -0.28
C THR A 75 5.44 12.35 -0.61
N ALA A 76 4.40 12.49 0.22
CA ALA A 76 3.11 11.88 -0.07
C ALA A 76 2.49 12.53 -1.31
N SER A 77 1.94 11.71 -2.21
CA SER A 77 1.14 12.19 -3.32
C SER A 77 -0.13 12.90 -2.82
N LYS A 78 -0.45 14.05 -3.42
CA LYS A 78 -1.74 14.73 -3.24
C LYS A 78 -2.94 13.93 -3.75
N ASN A 79 -2.69 12.96 -4.64
CA ASN A 79 -3.72 12.11 -5.23
C ASN A 79 -3.95 10.84 -4.40
N ALA A 80 -3.13 10.59 -3.37
CA ALA A 80 -3.25 9.42 -2.52
C ALA A 80 -4.60 9.39 -1.82
N LYS A 81 -5.35 8.31 -2.06
CA LYS A 81 -6.65 8.08 -1.45
C LYS A 81 -6.52 7.22 -0.18
N PRO A 82 -7.30 7.49 0.87
CA PRO A 82 -7.50 6.55 1.97
C PRO A 82 -7.97 5.18 1.46
N ASP A 83 -7.58 4.12 2.15
CA ASP A 83 -7.90 2.73 1.76
C ASP A 83 -9.41 2.49 1.61
N HIS A 84 -10.22 3.12 2.47
CA HIS A 84 -11.68 3.02 2.45
C HIS A 84 -12.37 3.86 1.36
N ASN A 85 -11.62 4.71 0.66
CA ASN A 85 -12.10 5.48 -0.50
C ASN A 85 -11.71 4.83 -1.83
N LEU A 86 -11.09 3.66 -1.80
CA LEU A 86 -10.87 2.82 -2.98
C LEU A 86 -12.10 1.95 -3.22
N SER A 87 -12.34 1.54 -4.46
CA SER A 87 -13.22 0.41 -4.74
C SER A 87 -12.59 -0.89 -4.24
N PHE A 88 -13.42 -1.91 -3.98
CA PHE A 88 -12.91 -3.20 -3.55
C PHE A 88 -12.00 -3.83 -4.61
N ALA A 89 -12.33 -3.64 -5.89
CA ALA A 89 -11.52 -4.09 -7.01
C ALA A 89 -10.14 -3.42 -7.06
N GLU A 90 -10.05 -2.09 -6.90
CA GLU A 90 -8.78 -1.37 -6.83
C GLU A 90 -7.96 -1.85 -5.61
N TYR A 91 -8.61 -2.02 -4.46
CA TYR A 91 -7.95 -2.50 -3.24
C TYR A 91 -7.37 -3.91 -3.40
N MET A 92 -8.12 -4.83 -4.02
CA MET A 92 -7.66 -6.19 -4.31
C MET A 92 -6.63 -6.25 -5.43
N TYR A 93 -6.66 -5.33 -6.40
CA TYR A 93 -5.57 -5.19 -7.37
C TYR A 93 -4.28 -4.77 -6.67
N ALA A 94 -4.37 -3.73 -5.83
CA ALA A 94 -3.24 -3.18 -5.07
C ALA A 94 -2.60 -4.19 -4.12
N LYS A 95 -3.37 -5.17 -3.61
CA LYS A 95 -2.87 -6.23 -2.71
C LYS A 95 -1.68 -6.98 -3.29
N ASN A 96 -1.69 -7.27 -4.58
CA ASN A 96 -0.65 -8.10 -5.20
C ASN A 96 0.69 -7.35 -5.21
N HIS A 97 0.67 -6.09 -5.64
CA HIS A 97 1.86 -5.23 -5.62
C HIS A 97 2.36 -4.93 -4.20
N PHE A 98 1.46 -4.73 -3.24
CA PHE A 98 1.83 -4.57 -1.84
C PHE A 98 2.51 -5.83 -1.28
N LEU A 99 1.94 -7.03 -1.50
CA LEU A 99 2.49 -8.30 -1.04
C LEU A 99 3.89 -8.56 -1.62
N THR A 100 4.06 -8.36 -2.93
CA THR A 100 5.37 -8.45 -3.57
C THR A 100 6.37 -7.44 -2.99
N CYS A 101 5.91 -6.22 -2.67
CA CYS A 101 6.78 -5.20 -2.09
C CYS A 101 7.28 -5.60 -0.69
N ILE A 102 6.38 -6.03 0.21
CA ILE A 102 6.78 -6.46 1.56
C ILE A 102 7.67 -7.71 1.55
N GLU A 103 7.48 -8.60 0.57
CA GLU A 103 8.35 -9.76 0.36
C GLU A 103 9.75 -9.32 -0.07
N ASN A 104 9.84 -8.45 -1.08
CA ASN A 104 11.11 -7.96 -1.63
C ASN A 104 11.93 -7.15 -0.61
N VAL A 105 11.29 -6.40 0.30
CA VAL A 105 12.00 -5.68 1.37
C VAL A 105 12.34 -6.57 2.58
N GLY A 106 11.96 -7.84 2.56
CA GLY A 106 12.38 -8.81 3.56
C GLY A 106 11.59 -8.79 4.87
N TRP A 107 10.27 -8.49 4.85
CA TRP A 107 9.42 -8.56 6.05
C TRP A 107 9.31 -9.97 6.68
N GLY A 108 9.78 -11.00 5.97
CA GLY A 108 9.85 -12.37 6.45
C GLY A 108 8.56 -13.16 6.23
N ASN A 109 8.71 -14.45 5.93
CA ASN A 109 7.62 -15.31 5.44
C ASN A 109 6.41 -15.38 6.38
N LYS A 110 6.63 -15.35 7.70
CA LYS A 110 5.53 -15.37 8.68
C LYS A 110 4.64 -14.14 8.56
N LEU A 111 5.24 -12.96 8.40
CA LEU A 111 4.51 -11.71 8.33
C LEU A 111 3.83 -11.54 6.97
N VAL A 112 4.53 -11.84 5.89
CA VAL A 112 3.95 -11.88 4.54
C VAL A 112 2.76 -12.83 4.49
N GLY A 113 2.90 -14.02 5.09
CA GLY A 113 1.81 -14.99 5.21
C GLY A 113 0.60 -14.46 5.99
N ALA A 114 0.80 -13.71 7.09
CA ALA A 114 -0.29 -13.11 7.86
C ALA A 114 -1.06 -12.06 7.04
N PHE A 115 -0.35 -11.19 6.31
CA PHE A 115 -0.97 -10.22 5.39
C PHE A 115 -1.70 -10.92 4.23
N ASN A 116 -1.13 -11.98 3.66
CA ASN A 116 -1.80 -12.76 2.62
C ASN A 116 -3.13 -13.35 3.13
N TRP A 117 -3.14 -13.94 4.33
CA TRP A 117 -4.36 -14.43 4.96
C TRP A 117 -5.38 -13.33 5.26
N PHE A 118 -4.93 -12.16 5.66
CA PHE A 118 -5.79 -11.00 5.88
C PHE A 118 -6.54 -10.63 4.60
N PHE A 119 -5.81 -10.42 3.49
CA PHE A 119 -6.45 -10.09 2.21
C PHE A 119 -7.33 -11.22 1.70
N HIS A 120 -6.90 -12.47 1.78
CA HIS A 120 -7.70 -13.63 1.38
C HIS A 120 -9.03 -13.69 2.13
N ARG A 121 -9.03 -13.45 3.45
CA ARG A 121 -10.23 -13.48 4.29
C ARG A 121 -11.17 -12.31 4.01
N LEU A 122 -10.66 -11.13 3.65
CA LEU A 122 -11.50 -10.02 3.20
C LEU A 122 -12.16 -10.36 1.84
N ASP A 123 -11.37 -10.89 0.91
CA ASP A 123 -11.81 -11.24 -0.45
C ASP A 123 -12.89 -12.33 -0.45
N ASN A 124 -12.81 -13.28 0.49
CA ASN A 124 -13.75 -14.39 0.64
C ASN A 124 -14.77 -14.19 1.78
N HIS A 125 -14.90 -12.97 2.30
CA HIS A 125 -15.85 -12.71 3.37
C HIS A 125 -17.29 -12.74 2.83
N ARG A 126 -18.23 -13.34 3.57
CA ARG A 126 -19.69 -13.38 3.26
C ARG A 126 -20.38 -12.02 3.05
N TRP A 127 -19.66 -10.92 3.27
CA TRP A 127 -20.15 -9.56 3.06
C TRP A 127 -19.93 -9.09 1.62
N ARG A 128 -19.06 -9.77 0.87
CA ARG A 128 -18.87 -9.57 -0.57
C ARG A 128 -20.16 -9.83 -1.35
N ASP A 129 -20.94 -10.81 -0.93
CA ASP A 129 -22.21 -11.18 -1.59
C ASP A 129 -23.39 -10.26 -1.22
N ARG A 130 -23.15 -9.21 -0.41
CA ARG A 130 -24.20 -8.35 0.16
C ARG A 130 -24.20 -6.93 -0.41
N GLY A 131 -23.51 -6.72 -1.52
CA GLY A 131 -23.46 -5.46 -2.26
C GLY A 131 -22.48 -4.43 -1.70
N ASP A 132 -22.34 -3.33 -2.43
CA ASP A 132 -21.29 -2.31 -2.29
C ASP A 132 -21.15 -1.77 -0.86
N ARG A 133 -22.26 -1.57 -0.13
CA ARG A 133 -22.23 -1.07 1.25
C ARG A 133 -21.43 -1.97 2.18
N ARG A 134 -21.53 -3.29 1.99
CA ARG A 134 -20.85 -4.28 2.81
C ARG A 134 -19.39 -4.44 2.39
N GLU A 135 -19.08 -4.20 1.11
CA GLU A 135 -17.70 -4.02 0.66
C GLU A 135 -17.07 -2.76 1.27
N CYS A 136 -17.77 -1.62 1.31
CA CYS A 136 -17.30 -0.41 1.98
C CYS A 136 -16.95 -0.69 3.44
N ALA A 137 -17.81 -1.41 4.17
CA ALA A 137 -17.53 -1.79 5.55
C ALA A 137 -16.25 -2.66 5.70
N LEU A 138 -16.00 -3.58 4.76
CA LEU A 138 -14.76 -4.36 4.73
C LEU A 138 -13.54 -3.47 4.48
N LEU A 139 -13.63 -2.47 3.61
CA LEU A 139 -12.53 -1.54 3.34
C LEU A 139 -12.27 -0.57 4.49
N HIS A 140 -13.32 -0.10 5.17
CA HIS A 140 -13.19 0.66 6.41
C HIS A 140 -12.51 -0.16 7.50
N TYR A 141 -12.90 -1.42 7.67
CA TYR A 141 -12.21 -2.34 8.57
C TYR A 141 -10.74 -2.52 8.18
N ALA A 142 -10.48 -2.76 6.89
CA ALA A 142 -9.12 -2.99 6.41
C ALA A 142 -8.22 -1.76 6.62
N SER A 143 -8.74 -0.57 6.32
CA SER A 143 -8.10 0.72 6.56
C SER A 143 -7.72 0.91 8.03
N LYS A 144 -8.69 0.73 8.95
CA LYS A 144 -8.46 0.91 10.40
C LYS A 144 -7.47 -0.11 10.95
N VAL A 145 -7.63 -1.39 10.60
CA VAL A 145 -6.80 -2.48 11.12
C VAL A 145 -5.37 -2.41 10.62
N ARG A 146 -5.14 -2.08 9.34
CA ARG A 146 -3.77 -1.88 8.85
C ARG A 146 -3.07 -0.73 9.56
N GLN A 147 -3.76 0.40 9.73
CA GLN A 147 -3.19 1.55 10.41
C GLN A 147 -2.81 1.21 11.87
N ASP A 148 -3.75 0.66 12.63
CA ASP A 148 -3.52 0.22 14.02
C ASP A 148 -2.40 -0.84 14.11
N TRP A 149 -2.34 -1.77 13.17
CA TRP A 149 -1.29 -2.78 13.11
C TRP A 149 0.10 -2.13 12.95
N HIS A 150 0.23 -1.17 12.05
CA HIS A 150 1.47 -0.43 11.83
C HIS A 150 1.87 0.42 13.04
N ASP A 151 0.92 1.10 13.68
CA ASP A 151 1.17 1.91 14.88
C ASP A 151 1.68 1.04 16.05
N LYS A 152 1.15 -0.19 16.18
CA LYS A 152 1.62 -1.17 17.17
C LYS A 152 2.93 -1.84 16.78
N ALA A 153 3.21 -2.01 15.49
CA ALA A 153 4.46 -2.58 15.00
C ALA A 153 5.68 -1.76 15.46
N VAL A 154 5.57 -0.43 15.48
CA VAL A 154 6.60 0.49 16.00
C VAL A 154 7.00 0.18 17.44
N HIS A 155 6.07 -0.38 18.23
CA HIS A 155 6.26 -0.71 19.64
C HIS A 155 6.48 -2.21 19.89
N ASN A 156 6.74 -3.02 18.85
CA ASN A 156 6.82 -4.49 18.91
C ASN A 156 5.56 -5.16 19.46
N GLN A 157 4.39 -4.55 19.24
CA GLN A 157 3.08 -5.03 19.70
C GLN A 157 2.18 -5.46 18.53
N ALA A 158 2.75 -5.63 17.34
CA ALA A 158 2.02 -6.11 16.17
C ALA A 158 1.39 -7.48 16.43
N TYR A 159 0.12 -7.61 16.11
CA TYR A 159 -0.65 -8.85 16.25
C TYR A 159 -0.78 -9.57 14.90
N ASN A 160 -1.38 -10.76 14.90
CA ASN A 160 -1.69 -11.47 13.67
C ASN A 160 -2.84 -10.77 12.91
N ILE A 161 -2.48 -9.90 11.97
CA ILE A 161 -3.44 -9.16 11.14
C ILE A 161 -4.37 -10.07 10.33
N GLY A 162 -3.95 -11.32 10.06
CA GLY A 162 -4.76 -12.30 9.34
C GLY A 162 -6.09 -12.61 10.01
N VAL A 163 -6.20 -12.48 11.34
CA VAL A 163 -7.43 -12.81 12.08
C VAL A 163 -8.43 -11.67 11.97
N ILE A 164 -9.61 -11.94 11.39
CA ILE A 164 -10.69 -10.96 11.28
C ILE A 164 -11.43 -10.85 12.62
N ASN A 165 -11.36 -9.66 13.24
CA ASN A 165 -12.19 -9.32 14.39
C ASN A 165 -13.62 -9.03 13.90
N LYS A 166 -14.49 -10.03 14.08
CA LYS A 166 -15.89 -9.99 13.63
C LYS A 166 -16.71 -8.94 14.37
N GLU A 167 -16.40 -8.67 15.64
CA GLU A 167 -17.10 -7.67 16.45
C GLU A 167 -16.80 -6.27 15.92
N LEU A 168 -15.51 -5.94 15.78
CA LEU A 168 -15.08 -4.65 15.21
C LEU A 168 -15.64 -4.44 13.79
N LEU A 169 -15.62 -5.48 12.94
CA LEU A 169 -16.18 -5.41 11.60
C LEU A 169 -17.71 -5.15 11.64
N ALA A 170 -18.43 -5.83 12.53
CA ALA A 170 -19.87 -5.62 12.72
C ALA A 170 -20.19 -4.20 13.22
N ASP A 171 -19.37 -3.65 14.11
CA ASP A 171 -19.52 -2.31 14.66
C ASP A 171 -19.35 -1.26 13.56
N ILE A 172 -18.29 -1.37 12.75
CA ILE A 172 -18.06 -0.53 11.58
C ILE A 172 -19.24 -0.60 10.60
N GLY A 173 -19.76 -1.81 10.37
CA GLY A 173 -20.94 -1.99 9.52
C GLY A 173 -22.17 -1.23 10.04
N ARG A 174 -22.41 -1.26 11.36
CA ARG A 174 -23.52 -0.52 11.99
C ARG A 174 -23.31 0.98 11.96
N GLU A 175 -22.09 1.47 12.20
CA GLU A 175 -21.76 2.90 12.12
C GLU A 175 -22.04 3.46 10.72
N LEU A 176 -21.63 2.75 9.67
CA LEU A 176 -21.93 3.13 8.29
C LEU A 176 -23.42 3.05 8.01
N ASP A 177 -24.12 2.08 8.60
CA ASP A 177 -25.57 1.98 8.45
C ASP A 177 -26.32 3.22 9.01
N THR A 178 -25.81 3.81 10.10
CA THR A 178 -26.42 4.98 10.76
C THR A 178 -26.11 6.34 10.13
N LYS A 179 -24.95 6.49 9.47
CA LYS A 179 -24.52 7.77 8.89
C LYS A 179 -25.32 8.20 7.65
N ASP A 180 -26.02 7.26 7.01
CA ASP A 180 -26.86 7.54 5.82
C ASP A 180 -28.33 7.85 6.17
N VAL A 181 -28.72 7.79 7.46
CA VAL A 181 -30.09 8.10 7.92
C VAL A 181 -30.22 9.58 8.35
N GLN A 182 -29.13 10.35 8.30
CA GLN A 182 -29.06 11.79 8.55
C GLN A 182 -28.78 12.54 7.26
#